data_AF-A0A3G3ING5-F1
#
_entry.id   AF-A0A3G3ING5-F1
#
_cell.length_a   1.000
_cell.length_b   1.000
_cell.length_c   1.000
_cell.angle_alpha   90.00
_cell.angle_beta   90.00
_cell.angle_gamma   90.00
#
_symmetry.space_group_name_H-M   'P 1'
#
loop_
_entity.id
_entity.type
_entity.pdbx_description
1 polymer ?
#
loop_
_entity_poly.entity_id
_entity_poly.type
_entity_poly.pdbx_seq_one_letter_code
_entity_poly.pdbx_strand_id
1 'polypeptide(L)'
;MSNSFQRIGAKSNAQVGRDFENAALQFFKSQDLILKKNIKIKVGIEETPKKFHAFDLGCKEQKIIVECKSHKWTSGGNVPSAKMTVWNEAMYYFAILPDNFKKIMFVLYDYNEKREETLAQYYLRTYEHLVPKTVEFWEYKEGVSAKILYPKKSF
;
A
#
# COMPACT_ATOMS: atom_id res chain seq x y z
N MET A 1 -19.59 -3.53 24.80
CA MET A 1 -18.29 -4.07 24.35
C MET A 1 -17.82 -3.25 23.16
N SER A 2 -16.78 -2.43 23.31
CA SER A 2 -16.19 -1.64 22.23
C SER A 2 -15.06 -2.44 21.57
N ASN A 3 -15.17 -2.71 20.26
CA ASN A 3 -14.16 -3.46 19.52
C ASN A 3 -12.81 -2.73 19.52
N SER A 4 -11.80 -3.31 20.17
CA SER A 4 -10.45 -2.75 20.35
C SER A 4 -9.61 -2.61 19.07
N PHE A 5 -10.18 -2.93 17.91
CA PHE A 5 -9.52 -2.92 16.60
C PHE A 5 -10.00 -1.80 15.66
N GLN A 6 -10.94 -0.95 16.09
CA GLN A 6 -11.43 0.19 15.32
C GLN A 6 -10.71 1.48 15.73
N ARG A 7 -10.37 2.34 14.75
CA ARG A 7 -9.90 3.70 15.05
C ARG A 7 -11.00 4.45 15.82
N ILE A 8 -10.59 5.22 16.84
CA ILE A 8 -11.51 6.06 17.62
C ILE A 8 -12.22 7.02 16.65
N GLY A 9 -13.55 6.93 16.58
CA GLY A 9 -14.38 7.75 15.68
C GLY A 9 -14.66 7.16 14.29
N ALA A 10 -14.04 6.05 13.91
CA ALA A 10 -14.31 5.40 12.62
C ALA A 10 -15.51 4.44 12.69
N LYS A 11 -16.41 4.51 11.70
CA LYS A 11 -17.56 3.60 11.61
C LYS A 11 -17.14 2.12 11.40
N SER A 12 -16.06 1.87 10.67
CA SER A 12 -15.44 0.55 10.51
C SER A 12 -14.06 0.63 9.87
N ASN A 13 -13.25 -0.43 9.99
CA ASN A 13 -11.95 -0.52 9.29
C ASN A 13 -12.09 -0.50 7.76
N ALA A 14 -13.19 -1.04 7.23
CA ALA A 14 -13.49 -0.97 5.80
C ALA A 14 -13.77 0.47 5.35
N GLN A 15 -14.43 1.28 6.19
CA GLN A 15 -14.64 2.70 5.90
C GLN A 15 -13.31 3.46 5.88
N VAL A 16 -12.45 3.23 6.87
CA VAL A 16 -11.11 3.84 6.93
C VAL A 16 -10.29 3.53 5.68
N GLY A 17 -10.32 2.28 5.21
CA GLY A 17 -9.66 1.88 3.97
C GLY A 17 -10.20 2.65 2.76
N ARG A 18 -11.53 2.72 2.61
CA ARG A 18 -12.16 3.46 1.50
C ARG A 18 -11.85 4.96 1.51
N ASP A 19 -11.83 5.56 2.69
CA ASP A 19 -11.49 6.98 2.86
C ASP A 19 -10.03 7.22 2.46
N PHE A 20 -9.12 6.31 2.84
CA PHE A 20 -7.73 6.37 2.43
C PHE A 20 -7.54 6.18 0.93
N GLU A 21 -8.25 5.24 0.29
CA GLU A 21 -8.25 5.10 -1.17
C GLU A 21 -8.75 6.38 -1.86
N ASN A 22 -9.76 7.06 -1.30
CA ASN A 22 -10.26 8.32 -1.84
C ASN A 22 -9.20 9.42 -1.73
N ALA A 23 -8.49 9.50 -0.59
CA ALA A 23 -7.40 10.44 -0.41
C ALA A 23 -6.25 10.16 -1.37
N ALA A 24 -5.87 8.89 -1.56
CA ALA A 24 -4.87 8.46 -2.53
C ALA A 24 -5.28 8.83 -3.96
N LEU A 25 -6.55 8.62 -4.33
CA LEU A 25 -7.09 8.99 -5.64
C LEU A 25 -6.97 10.50 -5.90
N GLN A 26 -7.32 11.35 -4.93
CA GLN A 26 -7.17 12.80 -5.06
C GLN A 26 -5.70 13.22 -5.13
N PHE A 27 -4.84 12.59 -4.33
CA PHE A 27 -3.41 12.85 -4.35
C PHE A 27 -2.81 12.53 -5.73
N PHE A 28 -3.06 11.34 -6.29
CA PHE A 28 -2.56 11.01 -7.63
C PHE A 28 -3.15 11.90 -8.72
N LYS A 29 -4.42 12.28 -8.61
CA LYS A 29 -5.04 13.25 -9.53
C LYS A 29 -4.32 14.60 -9.48
N SER A 30 -3.86 15.06 -8.32
CA SER A 30 -3.09 16.29 -8.18
C SER A 30 -1.67 16.20 -8.76
N GLN A 31 -1.21 14.99 -9.12
CA GLN A 31 0.04 14.71 -9.82
C GLN A 31 -0.20 14.38 -11.30
N ASP A 32 -1.36 14.77 -11.85
CA ASP A 32 -1.80 14.48 -13.23
C ASP A 32 -1.92 12.98 -13.56
N LEU A 33 -2.03 12.12 -12.53
CA LEU A 33 -2.27 10.69 -12.67
C LEU A 33 -3.75 10.37 -12.39
N ILE A 34 -4.52 10.20 -13.47
CA ILE A 34 -5.95 9.88 -13.40
C ILE A 34 -6.11 8.37 -13.22
N LEU A 35 -6.24 7.94 -11.96
CA LEU A 35 -6.48 6.54 -11.61
C LEU A 35 -7.97 6.25 -11.45
N LYS A 36 -8.34 4.97 -11.48
CA LYS A 36 -9.67 4.45 -11.18
C LYS A 36 -9.59 3.42 -10.07
N LYS A 37 -10.66 3.28 -9.29
CA LYS A 37 -10.76 2.27 -8.23
C LYS A 37 -10.95 0.86 -8.79
N ASN A 38 -10.54 -0.16 -8.02
CA ASN A 38 -10.86 -1.57 -8.24
C ASN A 38 -10.47 -2.05 -9.66
N ILE A 39 -9.21 -1.78 -10.04
CA ILE A 39 -8.70 -2.16 -11.34
C ILE A 39 -8.36 -3.65 -11.36
N LYS A 40 -9.08 -4.38 -12.21
CA LYS A 40 -8.89 -5.82 -12.37
C LYS A 40 -7.83 -6.14 -13.41
N ILE A 41 -6.77 -6.83 -12.98
CA ILE A 41 -5.68 -7.32 -13.82
C ILE A 41 -5.56 -8.83 -13.64
N LYS A 42 -5.25 -9.54 -14.72
CA LYS A 42 -4.97 -10.98 -14.67
C LYS A 42 -3.57 -11.20 -14.09
N VAL A 43 -3.49 -11.90 -12.97
CA VAL A 43 -2.25 -12.31 -12.29
C VAL A 43 -2.16 -13.82 -12.23
N GLY A 44 -0.94 -14.36 -12.18
CA GLY A 44 -0.70 -15.79 -12.08
C GLY A 44 0.77 -16.13 -12.19
N ILE A 45 1.17 -17.28 -11.63
CA ILE A 45 2.51 -17.83 -11.79
C ILE A 45 2.57 -18.54 -13.15
N GLU A 46 3.57 -18.22 -13.95
CA GLU A 46 3.90 -18.90 -15.21
C GLU A 46 2.69 -19.02 -16.17
N GLU A 47 2.55 -20.16 -16.86
CA GLU A 47 1.50 -20.44 -17.85
C GLU A 47 0.19 -20.95 -17.23
N THR A 48 0.05 -20.90 -15.90
CA THR A 48 -1.20 -21.32 -15.24
C THR A 48 -2.37 -20.38 -15.58
N PRO A 49 -3.63 -20.85 -15.52
CA PRO A 49 -4.78 -19.99 -15.75
C PRO A 49 -4.79 -18.77 -14.82
N LYS A 50 -4.59 -17.59 -15.41
CA LYS A 50 -4.51 -16.33 -14.67
C LYS A 50 -5.88 -15.96 -14.09
N LYS A 51 -5.90 -15.51 -12.84
CA LYS A 51 -7.10 -15.01 -12.16
C LYS A 51 -7.09 -13.50 -12.11
N PHE A 52 -8.28 -12.89 -12.08
CA PHE A 52 -8.38 -11.45 -11.85
C PHE A 52 -8.09 -11.14 -10.39
N HIS A 53 -7.07 -10.31 -10.16
CA HIS A 53 -6.86 -9.59 -8.90
C HIS A 53 -7.35 -8.15 -9.07
N ALA A 54 -7.99 -7.64 -8.02
CA ALA A 54 -8.48 -6.27 -7.95
C ALA A 54 -7.49 -5.41 -7.16
N PHE A 55 -6.74 -4.56 -7.86
CA PHE A 55 -5.91 -3.56 -7.24
C PHE A 55 -6.76 -2.37 -6.78
N ASP A 56 -6.40 -1.79 -5.64
CA ASP A 56 -7.17 -0.70 -5.02
C ASP A 56 -7.37 0.47 -5.99
N LEU A 57 -6.29 0.93 -6.65
CA LEU A 57 -6.33 1.93 -7.72
C LEU A 57 -5.49 1.51 -8.94
N GLY A 58 -5.76 2.09 -10.11
CA GLY A 58 -4.88 1.96 -11.27
C GLY A 58 -5.36 2.64 -12.55
N CYS A 59 -4.57 2.51 -13.60
CA CYS A 59 -4.85 2.98 -14.96
C CYS A 59 -4.24 1.97 -15.95
N LYS A 60 -5.06 1.36 -16.82
CA LYS A 60 -4.57 0.31 -17.73
C LYS A 60 -3.78 0.89 -18.89
N GLU A 61 -4.19 2.07 -19.33
CA GLU A 61 -3.60 2.82 -20.44
C GLU A 61 -2.20 3.30 -20.09
N GLN A 62 -2.03 3.87 -18.89
CA GLN A 62 -0.73 4.29 -18.35
C GLN A 62 0.05 3.14 -17.69
N LYS A 63 -0.55 1.94 -17.61
CA LYS A 63 0.00 0.75 -16.93
C LYS A 63 0.47 1.05 -15.50
N ILE A 64 -0.39 1.68 -14.71
CA ILE A 64 -0.12 1.95 -13.28
C ILE A 64 -1.10 1.13 -12.44
N ILE A 65 -0.60 0.52 -11.37
CA ILE A 65 -1.41 -0.11 -10.33
C ILE A 65 -0.94 0.34 -8.95
N VAL A 66 -1.88 0.44 -8.02
CA VAL A 66 -1.63 0.87 -6.65
C VAL A 66 -2.37 -0.02 -5.66
N GLU A 67 -1.65 -0.53 -4.67
CA GLU A 67 -2.23 -1.10 -3.44
C GLU A 67 -2.17 -0.04 -2.34
N CYS A 68 -3.31 0.24 -1.72
CA CYS A 68 -3.46 1.22 -0.65
C CYS A 68 -3.54 0.50 0.70
N LYS A 69 -2.72 0.92 1.68
CA LYS A 69 -2.81 0.38 3.04
C LYS A 69 -2.74 1.47 4.10
N SER A 70 -3.88 1.74 4.72
CA SER A 70 -4.04 2.68 5.83
C SER A 70 -3.72 2.06 7.20
N HIS A 71 -2.82 1.08 7.27
CA HIS A 71 -2.49 0.39 8.51
C HIS A 71 -1.64 1.30 9.41
N LYS A 72 -1.72 1.06 10.72
CA LYS A 72 -1.04 1.83 11.76
C LYS A 72 -0.36 0.88 12.73
N TRP A 73 0.60 1.38 13.49
CA TRP A 73 1.04 0.73 14.71
C TRP A 73 -0.15 0.43 15.62
N THR A 74 -0.04 -0.63 16.43
CA THR A 74 -1.05 -0.89 17.45
C THR A 74 -1.03 0.23 18.49
N SER A 75 -2.13 0.41 19.24
CA SER A 75 -2.21 1.42 20.30
C SER A 75 -1.11 1.27 21.37
N GLY A 76 -0.62 0.05 21.60
CA GLY A 76 0.50 -0.22 22.51
C GLY A 76 1.89 0.04 21.91
N GLY A 77 1.99 0.41 20.63
CA GLY A 77 3.26 0.55 19.91
C GLY A 77 3.88 -0.78 19.46
N ASN A 78 3.14 -1.88 19.55
CA ASN A 78 3.56 -3.18 19.02
C ASN A 78 3.36 -3.25 17.51
N VAL A 79 4.16 -4.12 16.87
CA VAL A 79 4.08 -4.41 15.44
C VAL A 79 2.71 -5.03 15.12
N PRO A 80 1.97 -4.51 14.13
CA PRO A 80 0.72 -5.11 13.70
C PRO A 80 0.98 -6.30 12.77
N SER A 81 1.47 -7.43 13.28
CA SER A 81 1.99 -8.55 12.47
C SER A 81 1.02 -9.07 11.41
N ALA A 82 -0.27 -9.21 11.73
CA ALA A 82 -1.29 -9.62 10.76
C ALA A 82 -1.41 -8.63 9.58
N LYS A 83 -1.12 -7.35 9.80
CA LYS A 83 -1.11 -6.32 8.75
C LYS A 83 0.15 -6.39 7.90
N MET A 84 1.28 -6.80 8.47
CA MET A 84 2.51 -7.07 7.71
C MET A 84 2.34 -8.27 6.78
N THR A 85 1.60 -9.31 7.20
CA THR A 85 1.24 -10.43 6.31
C THR A 85 0.45 -9.97 5.09
N VAL A 86 -0.51 -9.05 5.26
CA VAL A 86 -1.26 -8.46 4.13
C VAL A 86 -0.33 -7.68 3.18
N TRP A 87 0.71 -7.02 3.70
CA TRP A 87 1.67 -6.31 2.86
C TRP A 87 2.57 -7.31 2.09
N ASN A 88 2.96 -8.43 2.71
CA ASN A 88 3.67 -9.50 2.02
C ASN A 88 2.83 -10.10 0.89
N GLU A 89 1.54 -10.28 1.11
CA GLU A 89 0.61 -10.74 0.06
C GLU A 89 0.53 -9.73 -1.10
N ALA A 90 0.49 -8.43 -0.82
CA ALA A 90 0.56 -7.40 -1.85
C ALA A 90 1.86 -7.48 -2.67
N MET A 91 3.00 -7.73 -2.03
CA MET A 91 4.28 -7.93 -2.73
C MET A 91 4.24 -9.16 -3.62
N TYR A 92 3.62 -10.25 -3.17
CA TYR A 92 3.42 -11.43 -3.99
C TYR A 92 2.57 -11.12 -5.24
N TYR A 93 1.44 -10.42 -5.10
CA TYR A 93 0.64 -9.99 -6.25
C TYR A 93 1.43 -9.10 -7.22
N PHE A 94 2.27 -8.20 -6.70
CA PHE A 94 3.16 -7.39 -7.54
C PHE A 94 4.21 -8.22 -8.26
N ALA A 95 4.77 -9.25 -7.62
CA ALA A 95 5.77 -10.13 -8.22
C ALA A 95 5.22 -10.96 -9.40
N ILE A 96 3.97 -11.40 -9.31
CA ILE A 96 3.31 -12.24 -10.33
C ILE A 96 2.52 -11.43 -11.38
N LEU A 97 2.63 -10.10 -11.33
CA LEU A 97 2.01 -9.19 -12.30
C LEU A 97 3.00 -8.86 -13.43
N PRO A 98 2.57 -8.77 -14.70
CA PRO A 98 3.45 -8.40 -15.81
C PRO A 98 4.35 -7.19 -15.51
N ASP A 99 5.63 -7.28 -15.88
CA ASP A 99 6.65 -6.27 -15.54
C ASP A 99 6.50 -4.93 -16.26
N ASN A 100 5.54 -4.81 -17.17
CA ASN A 100 5.27 -3.57 -17.89
C ASN A 100 4.37 -2.59 -17.13
N PHE A 101 3.99 -2.90 -15.89
CA PHE A 101 3.26 -1.98 -15.01
C PHE A 101 4.21 -1.27 -14.05
N LYS A 102 3.95 0.02 -13.83
CA LYS A 102 4.39 0.73 -12.63
C LYS A 102 3.58 0.25 -11.43
N LYS A 103 4.28 -0.31 -10.43
CA LYS A 103 3.68 -0.94 -9.25
C LYS A 103 3.93 -0.05 -8.03
N ILE A 104 2.87 0.42 -7.38
CA ILE A 104 3.00 1.34 -6.23
C ILE A 104 2.35 0.74 -5.00
N MET A 105 3.11 0.63 -3.92
CA MET A 105 2.59 0.37 -2.58
C MET A 105 2.42 1.70 -1.87
N PHE A 106 1.18 2.16 -1.72
CA PHE A 106 0.84 3.46 -1.15
C PHE A 106 0.31 3.28 0.27
N VAL A 107 1.08 3.73 1.25
CA VAL A 107 0.83 3.44 2.66
C VAL A 107 0.72 4.71 3.49
N LEU A 108 -0.08 4.64 4.55
CA LEU A 108 -0.23 5.77 5.46
C LEU A 108 1.05 5.98 6.28
N TYR A 109 1.45 7.25 6.40
CA TYR A 109 2.46 7.68 7.37
C TYR A 109 1.94 7.45 8.79
N ASP A 110 2.63 6.62 9.56
CA ASP A 110 2.32 6.35 10.96
C ASP A 110 3.63 6.10 11.73
N TYR A 111 4.03 7.08 12.53
CA TYR A 111 5.30 7.09 13.25
C TYR A 111 5.14 6.53 14.67
N ASN A 112 6.11 5.75 15.13
CA ASN A 112 6.16 5.23 16.49
C ASN A 112 7.33 5.83 17.25
N GLU A 113 7.04 6.67 18.24
CA GLU A 113 8.07 7.36 19.04
C GLU A 113 9.01 6.40 19.79
N LYS A 114 8.50 5.25 20.27
CA LYS A 114 9.33 4.28 21.00
C LYS A 114 10.34 3.55 20.12
N ARG A 115 10.04 3.42 18.83
CA ARG A 115 10.87 2.70 17.84
C ARG A 115 11.64 3.64 16.93
N GLU A 116 11.30 4.93 16.99
CA GLU A 116 11.87 5.99 16.18
C GLU A 116 11.75 5.76 14.65
N GLU A 117 10.74 4.98 14.22
CA GLU A 117 10.52 4.65 12.81
C GLU A 117 9.02 4.64 12.47
N THR A 118 8.71 4.88 11.19
CA THR A 118 7.37 4.68 10.66
C THR A 118 7.08 3.21 10.41
N LEU A 119 5.80 2.85 10.28
CA LEU A 119 5.42 1.47 9.95
C LEU A 119 5.98 1.04 8.58
N ALA A 120 6.07 1.97 7.62
CA ALA A 120 6.65 1.70 6.30
C ALA A 120 8.16 1.46 6.39
N GLN A 121 8.88 2.26 7.18
CA GLN A 121 10.31 2.07 7.45
C GLN A 121 10.57 0.72 8.12
N TYR A 122 9.76 0.35 9.13
CA TYR A 122 9.83 -0.96 9.78
C TYR A 122 9.65 -2.11 8.78
N TYR A 123 8.66 -1.99 7.88
CA TYR A 123 8.39 -3.00 6.87
C TYR A 123 9.57 -3.17 5.92
N LEU A 124 10.09 -2.08 5.35
CA LEU A 124 11.24 -2.13 4.45
C LEU A 124 12.47 -2.70 5.17
N ARG A 125 12.76 -2.27 6.41
CA ARG A 125 13.90 -2.79 7.17
C ARG A 125 13.83 -4.31 7.42
N THR A 126 12.63 -4.87 7.55
CA THR A 126 12.42 -6.27 7.96
C THR A 126 12.07 -7.20 6.79
N TYR A 127 11.39 -6.68 5.78
CA TYR A 127 10.77 -7.43 4.68
C TYR A 127 11.18 -6.92 3.28
N GLU A 128 12.18 -6.04 3.14
CA GLU A 128 12.67 -5.58 1.82
C GLU A 128 13.04 -6.74 0.88
N HIS A 129 13.47 -7.89 1.42
CA HIS A 129 13.73 -9.11 0.64
C HIS A 129 12.50 -9.66 -0.11
N LEU A 130 11.27 -9.26 0.28
CA LEU A 130 10.02 -9.61 -0.41
C LEU A 130 9.59 -8.55 -1.41
N VAL A 131 10.16 -7.34 -1.38
CA VAL A 131 9.74 -6.22 -2.22
C VAL A 131 10.35 -6.37 -3.61
N PRO A 132 9.56 -6.57 -4.68
CA PRO A 132 10.09 -6.62 -6.03
C PRO A 132 10.77 -5.29 -6.38
N LYS A 133 11.90 -5.35 -7.10
CA LYS A 133 12.66 -4.14 -7.53
C LYS A 133 11.84 -3.16 -8.36
N THR A 134 10.75 -3.62 -8.96
CA THR A 134 9.82 -2.83 -9.79
C THR A 134 8.71 -2.14 -8.98
N VAL A 135 8.65 -2.36 -7.67
CA VAL A 135 7.69 -1.72 -6.77
C VAL A 135 8.27 -0.43 -6.22
N GLU A 136 7.50 0.65 -6.27
CA GLU A 136 7.77 1.88 -5.52
C GLU A 136 6.96 1.88 -4.22
N PHE A 137 7.59 2.22 -3.09
CA PHE A 137 6.93 2.31 -1.79
C PHE A 137 6.74 3.79 -1.43
N TRP A 138 5.49 4.24 -1.40
CA TRP A 138 5.12 5.63 -1.20
C TRP A 138 4.46 5.75 0.18
N GLU A 139 5.05 6.55 1.05
CA GLU A 139 4.52 6.86 2.36
C GLU A 139 3.79 8.20 2.34
N TYR A 140 2.50 8.19 2.63
CA TYR A 140 1.61 9.32 2.50
C TYR A 140 1.22 9.89 3.85
N LYS A 141 1.56 11.16 4.07
CA LYS A 141 1.04 11.96 5.18
C LYS A 141 -0.22 12.68 4.69
N GLU A 142 -1.38 12.20 5.12
CA GLU A 142 -2.69 12.68 4.66
C GLU A 142 -2.78 14.22 4.68
N GLY A 143 -3.18 14.79 3.53
CA GLY A 143 -3.35 16.24 3.36
C GLY A 143 -2.04 17.04 3.21
N VAL A 144 -0.88 16.38 3.25
CA VAL A 144 0.42 17.05 3.18
C VAL A 144 1.17 16.63 1.91
N SER A 145 1.67 15.40 1.85
CA SER A 145 2.50 14.91 0.75
C SER A 145 2.74 13.41 0.84
N ALA A 146 3.20 12.81 -0.25
CA ALA A 146 3.77 11.47 -0.23
C ALA A 146 5.28 11.51 -0.47
N LYS A 147 6.02 10.68 0.27
CA LYS A 147 7.46 10.47 0.13
C LYS A 147 7.71 9.07 -0.42
N ILE A 148 8.54 8.96 -1.45
CA ILE A 148 9.01 7.66 -1.95
C ILE A 148 10.13 7.16 -1.02
N LEU A 149 9.94 6.02 -0.39
CA LEU A 149 10.90 5.38 0.52
C LEU A 149 11.73 4.29 -0.17
N TYR A 150 11.19 3.65 -1.21
CA TYR A 150 11.85 2.61 -1.98
C TYR A 150 11.48 2.72 -3.48
N PRO A 151 12.42 2.46 -4.42
CA PRO A 151 13.82 2.13 -4.18
C PRO A 151 14.56 3.30 -3.50
N LYS A 152 15.56 3.00 -2.66
CA LYS A 152 16.42 4.05 -2.12
C LYS A 152 17.11 4.72 -3.30
N LYS A 153 16.98 6.03 -3.43
CA LYS A 153 17.77 6.77 -4.42
C LYS A 153 19.23 6.59 -4.03
N SER A 154 20.03 5.95 -4.90
CA SER A 154 21.48 5.96 -4.76
C SER A 154 21.93 7.42 -4.88
N PHE A 155 22.64 7.92 -3.87
CA PHE A 155 23.36 9.18 -3.95
C PHE A 155 24.63 9.01 -4.79
#